data_AF-A0AAW1VR04-F1
#
_entry.id   AF-A0AAW1VR04-F1
#
_cell.length_a   1.000
_cell.length_b   1.000
_cell.length_c   1.000
_cell.angle_alpha   90.00
_cell.angle_beta   90.00
_cell.angle_gamma   90.00
#
_symmetry.space_group_name_H-M   'P 1'
#
loop_
_entity.id
_entity.type
_entity.pdbx_description
1 polymer ?
#
loop_
_entity_poly.entity_id
_entity_poly.type
_entity_poly.pdbx_seq_one_letter_code
_entity_poly.pdbx_strand_id
1 'polypeptide(L)'
;MKGAGTLEVLLVDAEDIRHTNVIGTPAYYVILECGNQVYRSKISSGEDEKVCWNEKFTFEFSDWKHLTHLKLRIMDTEMFTVAGFVGEAMIHIGGIITEGKDRGFIEVKPAPYNVVLEDDTYKGEIKIGFRFVANKEVTVMNTREYLAENNTKPRGSICKTIASLWKVLWWRFLFCQRTDSKNKQKHS
;
A
#
# COMPACT_ATOMS: atom_id res chain seq x y z
N MET A 1 9.94 10.16 -18.02
CA MET A 1 8.63 9.61 -17.62
C MET A 1 8.31 10.08 -16.21
N LYS A 2 7.23 10.85 -16.07
CA LYS A 2 6.55 11.03 -14.79
C LYS A 2 5.92 9.68 -14.45
N GLY A 3 6.01 9.23 -13.20
CA GLY A 3 5.31 8.02 -12.81
C GLY A 3 4.19 8.40 -11.88
N ALA A 4 2.97 8.15 -12.33
CA ALA A 4 1.80 8.26 -11.50
C ALA A 4 1.64 6.97 -10.70
N GLY A 5 1.02 7.05 -9.54
CA GLY A 5 0.74 5.88 -8.73
C GLY A 5 0.00 6.22 -7.46
N THR A 6 -0.44 5.17 -6.78
CA THR A 6 -1.24 5.26 -5.57
C THR A 6 -0.52 4.51 -4.45
N LEU A 7 -0.28 5.20 -3.33
CA LEU A 7 0.23 4.60 -2.10
C LEU A 7 -0.91 4.50 -1.10
N GLU A 8 -1.34 3.29 -0.80
CA GLU A 8 -2.21 2.98 0.32
C GLU A 8 -1.35 2.73 1.58
N VAL A 9 -1.70 3.38 2.67
CA VAL A 9 -1.07 3.24 3.99
C VAL A 9 -2.12 2.73 4.96
N LEU A 10 -1.84 1.58 5.59
CA LEU A 10 -2.67 1.02 6.65
C LEU A 10 -2.05 1.35 8.01
N LEU A 11 -2.69 2.27 8.73
CA LEU A 11 -2.37 2.59 10.12
C LEU A 11 -3.10 1.59 11.03
N VAL A 12 -2.36 0.69 11.66
CA VAL A 12 -2.93 -0.41 12.47
C VAL A 12 -3.07 0.03 13.93
N ASP A 13 -1.95 0.07 14.63
CA ASP A 13 -1.87 0.34 16.07
C ASP A 13 -0.56 1.04 16.43
N ALA A 14 -0.45 1.47 17.69
CA ALA A 14 0.80 1.89 18.32
C ALA A 14 0.85 1.33 19.75
N GLU A 15 2.06 1.04 20.21
CA GLU A 15 2.36 0.41 21.50
C GLU A 15 3.48 1.19 22.19
N ASP A 16 3.46 1.25 23.52
CA ASP A 16 4.48 1.91 24.37
C ASP A 16 4.70 3.41 24.13
N ILE A 17 3.70 4.10 23.58
CA ILE A 17 3.76 5.54 23.26
C ILE A 17 3.32 6.47 24.41
N ARG A 18 2.79 5.94 25.51
CA ARG A 18 2.20 6.74 26.60
C ARG A 18 3.25 7.51 27.41
N HIS A 19 2.95 8.73 27.87
CA HIS A 19 3.77 9.42 28.86
C HIS A 19 3.38 9.03 30.29
N THR A 20 4.37 8.94 31.18
CA THR A 20 4.18 8.57 32.60
C THR A 20 3.29 9.56 33.36
N ASN A 21 3.15 10.79 32.87
CA ASN A 21 2.50 11.90 33.57
C ASN A 21 1.10 12.22 33.01
N VAL A 22 0.51 11.38 32.16
CA VAL A 22 -0.85 11.60 31.63
C VAL A 22 -1.89 11.16 32.65
N ILE A 23 -2.46 12.14 33.36
CA ILE A 23 -3.63 11.98 34.23
C ILE A 23 -4.88 12.12 33.34
N GLY A 24 -5.57 11.02 33.06
CA GLY A 24 -6.72 10.99 32.14
C GLY A 24 -6.76 9.74 31.28
N THR A 25 -7.77 9.66 30.40
CA THR A 25 -7.87 8.60 29.41
C THR A 25 -7.26 9.12 28.12
N PRO A 26 -6.03 8.71 27.78
CA PRO A 26 -5.34 9.31 26.66
C PRO A 26 -6.08 9.04 25.34
N ALA A 27 -6.17 10.07 24.51
CA ALA A 27 -6.89 10.02 23.25
C ALA A 27 -6.02 10.58 22.13
N TYR A 28 -5.64 9.73 21.18
CA TYR A 28 -4.60 10.00 20.20
C TYR A 28 -5.12 10.06 18.77
N TYR A 29 -4.44 10.84 17.93
CA TYR A 29 -4.60 10.80 16.48
C TYR A 29 -3.24 10.93 15.79
N VAL A 30 -3.17 10.50 14.54
CA VAL A 30 -1.94 10.51 13.75
C VAL A 30 -2.12 11.47 12.57
N ILE A 31 -1.11 12.32 12.37
CA ILE A 31 -0.95 13.13 11.16
C ILE A 31 0.00 12.37 10.24
N LEU A 32 -0.49 12.00 9.06
CA LEU A 32 0.28 11.32 8.03
C LEU A 32 0.63 12.33 6.94
N GLU A 33 1.90 12.41 6.58
CA GLU A 33 2.43 13.35 5.59
C GLU A 33 3.30 12.61 4.59
N CYS A 34 2.96 12.72 3.31
CA CYS A 34 3.71 12.11 2.22
C CYS A 34 3.72 13.05 1.01
N GLY A 35 4.90 13.58 0.68
CA GLY A 35 5.02 14.65 -0.32
C GLY A 35 4.27 15.91 0.11
N ASN A 36 3.30 16.34 -0.68
CA ASN A 36 2.46 17.52 -0.41
C ASN A 36 1.07 17.17 0.16
N GLN A 37 0.82 15.89 0.44
CA GLN A 37 -0.46 15.41 0.95
C GLN A 37 -0.35 15.14 2.45
N VAL A 38 -1.36 15.63 3.18
CA VAL A 38 -1.47 15.49 4.62
C VAL A 38 -2.85 14.93 4.96
N TYR A 39 -2.88 13.88 5.77
CA TYR A 39 -4.10 13.30 6.31
C TYR A 39 -4.05 13.25 7.83
N ARG A 40 -5.23 13.25 8.45
CA ARG A 40 -5.41 13.10 9.88
C ARG A 40 -6.28 11.87 10.13
N SER A 41 -5.84 10.99 11.02
CA SER A 41 -6.64 9.84 11.45
C SER A 41 -7.82 10.25 12.33
N LYS A 42 -8.74 9.30 12.53
CA LYS A 42 -9.68 9.37 13.64
C LYS A 42 -8.94 9.43 14.99
N ILE A 43 -9.64 9.93 15.99
CA ILE A 43 -9.19 9.86 17.38
C ILE A 43 -9.43 8.44 17.89
N SER A 44 -8.47 7.89 18.62
CA SER A 44 -8.56 6.59 19.28
C SER A 44 -8.02 6.69 20.71
N SER A 45 -8.76 6.12 21.66
CA SER A 45 -8.32 6.03 23.05
C SER A 45 -7.36 4.84 23.23
N GLY A 46 -6.31 5.03 24.02
CA GLY A 46 -5.43 3.94 24.41
C GLY A 46 -5.96 3.17 25.62
N GLU A 47 -6.08 1.85 25.48
CA GLU A 47 -6.33 0.92 26.59
C GLU A 47 -5.12 -0.02 26.68
N ASP A 48 -4.65 -0.32 27.89
CA ASP A 48 -3.53 -1.25 28.11
C ASP A 48 -2.26 -0.96 27.28
N GLU A 49 -1.84 0.31 27.23
CA GLU A 49 -0.61 0.77 26.53
C GLU A 49 -0.64 0.61 25.00
N LYS A 50 -1.78 0.18 24.45
CA LYS A 50 -2.01 -0.01 23.02
C LYS A 50 -3.12 0.91 22.50
N VAL A 51 -2.89 1.51 21.34
CA VAL A 51 -3.86 2.37 20.64
C VAL A 51 -4.14 1.78 19.27
N CYS A 52 -5.40 1.58 18.91
CA CYS A 52 -5.77 0.98 17.63
C CYS A 52 -6.53 1.97 16.75
N TRP A 53 -6.07 2.18 15.52
CA TRP A 53 -6.80 2.96 14.52
C TRP A 53 -7.44 2.06 13.47
N ASN A 54 -6.70 1.08 12.93
CA ASN A 54 -7.13 0.24 11.80
C ASN A 54 -7.75 1.08 10.67
N GLU A 55 -7.03 2.12 10.26
CA GLU A 55 -7.48 3.11 9.29
C GLU A 55 -6.59 3.10 8.05
N LYS A 56 -7.21 3.19 6.87
CA LYS A 56 -6.50 3.18 5.59
C LYS A 56 -6.53 4.55 4.95
N PHE A 57 -5.37 5.04 4.53
CA PHE A 57 -5.19 6.29 3.81
C PHE A 57 -4.69 6.01 2.40
N THR A 58 -5.12 6.81 1.44
CA THR A 58 -4.74 6.67 0.04
C THR A 58 -4.11 7.97 -0.43
N PHE A 59 -2.84 7.91 -0.83
CA PHE A 59 -2.11 9.03 -1.40
C PHE A 59 -1.98 8.83 -2.91
N GLU A 60 -2.40 9.82 -3.69
CA GLU A 60 -2.33 9.78 -5.15
C GLU A 60 -1.25 10.72 -5.66
N PHE A 61 -0.31 10.20 -6.44
CA PHE A 61 0.81 10.98 -6.94
C PHE A 61 0.82 11.00 -8.45
N SER A 62 1.00 12.20 -9.02
CA SER A 62 1.25 12.41 -10.44
C SER A 62 2.74 12.24 -10.80
N ASP A 63 3.62 12.50 -9.84
CA ASP A 63 5.03 12.19 -9.94
C ASP A 63 5.61 11.77 -8.58
N TRP A 64 5.79 10.46 -8.45
CA TRP A 64 6.39 9.85 -7.27
C TRP A 64 7.91 9.92 -7.16
N LYS A 65 8.64 10.50 -8.14
CA LYS A 65 10.11 10.50 -8.15
C LYS A 65 10.76 11.14 -6.93
N HIS A 66 10.09 12.11 -6.32
CA HIS A 66 10.61 12.87 -5.18
C HIS A 66 10.10 12.36 -3.84
N LEU A 67 9.27 11.30 -3.84
CA LEU A 67 8.74 10.72 -2.62
C LEU A 67 9.78 9.80 -2.01
N THR A 68 10.28 10.20 -0.85
CA THR A 68 11.35 9.50 -0.15
C THR A 68 10.87 8.93 1.17
N HIS A 69 9.97 9.63 1.86
CA HIS A 69 9.51 9.27 3.19
C HIS A 69 8.00 9.46 3.36
N LEU A 70 7.43 8.62 4.21
CA LEU A 70 6.17 8.87 4.90
C LEU A 70 6.51 9.35 6.33
N LYS A 71 6.02 10.53 6.71
CA LYS A 71 6.14 11.06 8.06
C LYS A 71 4.83 10.84 8.80
N LEU A 72 4.93 10.31 10.02
CA LEU A 72 3.80 10.01 10.90
C LEU A 72 4.04 10.74 12.21
N ARG A 73 3.12 11.63 12.62
CA ARG A 73 3.19 12.34 13.90
C ARG A 73 2.03 11.94 14.78
N ILE A 74 2.31 11.39 15.95
CA ILE A 74 1.31 10.99 16.94
C ILE A 74 1.04 12.18 17.85
N MET A 75 -0.23 12.50 18.02
CA MET A 75 -0.70 13.65 18.80
C MET A 75 -1.70 13.19 19.85
N ASP A 76 -1.63 13.75 21.05
CA ASP A 76 -2.61 13.62 22.13
C ASP A 76 -3.61 14.79 22.07
N THR A 77 -4.89 14.49 22.30
CA THR A 77 -5.99 15.46 22.29
C THR A 77 -6.21 16.12 23.65
N GLU A 78 -5.77 15.52 24.76
CA GLU A 78 -6.01 16.03 26.11
C GLU A 78 -5.00 17.12 26.52
N MET A 79 -3.86 17.21 25.84
CA MET A 79 -2.87 18.26 26.09
C MET A 79 -3.20 19.51 25.24
N PHE A 80 -4.04 20.39 25.78
CA PHE A 80 -4.54 21.63 25.15
C PHE A 80 -3.47 22.73 24.87
N THR A 81 -2.21 22.37 24.60
CA THR A 81 -1.13 23.30 24.24
C THR A 81 -0.36 22.81 23.00
N VAL A 82 0.62 23.61 22.55
CA VAL A 82 1.62 23.23 21.53
C VAL A 82 2.33 21.89 21.85
N ALA A 83 2.23 21.40 23.09
CA ALA A 83 2.89 20.20 23.61
C ALA A 83 2.09 18.88 23.47
N GLY A 84 1.02 18.81 22.66
CA GLY A 84 0.31 17.55 22.39
C GLY A 84 1.07 16.54 21.53
N PHE A 85 2.36 16.77 21.25
CA PHE A 85 3.20 15.86 20.50
C PHE A 85 3.63 14.67 21.36
N VAL A 86 3.39 13.46 20.87
CA VAL A 86 3.75 12.21 21.55
C VAL A 86 5.04 11.62 20.99
N GLY A 87 5.22 11.73 19.68
CA GLY A 87 6.37 11.18 18.96
C GLY A 87 6.11 11.11 17.46
N GLU A 88 7.14 10.81 16.69
CA GLU A 88 7.04 10.63 15.25
C GLU A 88 7.78 9.41 14.72
N ALA A 89 7.34 8.92 13.58
CA ALA A 89 8.03 7.91 12.80
C ALA A 89 8.25 8.43 11.37
N MET A 90 9.47 8.28 10.86
CA MET A 90 9.83 8.62 9.50
C MET A 90 10.22 7.34 8.74
N ILE A 91 9.37 6.92 7.81
CA ILE A 91 9.51 5.64 7.12
C ILE A 91 9.98 5.89 5.68
N HIS A 92 11.12 5.31 5.30
CA HIS A 92 11.61 5.37 3.93
C HIS A 92 10.74 4.50 3.01
N ILE A 93 10.12 5.12 2.02
CA ILE A 93 9.22 4.45 1.06
C ILE A 93 9.84 4.26 -0.33
N GLY A 94 11.08 4.74 -0.54
CA GLY A 94 11.76 4.67 -1.85
C GLY A 94 11.93 3.23 -2.37
N GLY A 95 12.18 2.26 -1.50
CA GLY A 95 12.27 0.84 -1.88
C GLY A 95 10.93 0.26 -2.32
N ILE A 96 9.85 0.60 -1.60
CA ILE A 96 8.47 0.21 -1.94
C ILE A 96 8.09 0.77 -3.31
N ILE A 97 8.39 2.05 -3.52
CA ILE A 97 8.15 2.75 -4.79
C ILE A 97 8.93 2.08 -5.93
N THR A 98 10.23 1.89 -5.76
CA THR A 98 11.09 1.30 -6.80
C THR A 98 10.63 -0.10 -7.18
N GLU A 99 10.36 -0.96 -6.20
CA GLU A 99 9.90 -2.33 -6.47
C GLU A 99 8.50 -2.34 -7.11
N GLY A 100 7.60 -1.48 -6.62
CA GLY A 100 6.25 -1.31 -7.15
C GLY A 100 6.24 -0.79 -8.59
N LYS A 101 7.25 -0.01 -9.00
CA LYS A 101 7.44 0.43 -10.39
C LYS A 101 7.73 -0.74 -11.30
N ASP A 102 8.67 -1.58 -10.88
CA ASP A 102 9.22 -2.63 -11.71
C ASP A 102 8.21 -3.78 -11.85
N ARG A 103 7.45 -4.08 -10.77
CA ARG A 103 6.41 -5.13 -10.78
C ARG A 103 5.02 -4.63 -11.17
N GLY A 104 4.79 -3.32 -11.15
CA GLY A 104 3.46 -2.70 -11.32
C GLY A 104 2.66 -2.55 -10.02
N PHE A 105 2.94 -3.38 -9.01
CA PHE A 105 2.43 -3.20 -7.65
C PHE A 105 3.33 -3.89 -6.62
N ILE A 106 3.21 -3.48 -5.35
CA ILE A 106 3.80 -4.16 -4.20
C ILE A 106 2.87 -4.02 -3.00
N GLU A 107 2.86 -5.03 -2.13
CA GLU A 107 2.21 -4.98 -0.83
C GLU A 107 3.20 -5.39 0.25
N VAL A 108 3.31 -4.57 1.29
CA VAL A 108 4.12 -4.80 2.48
C VAL A 108 3.15 -4.98 3.64
N LYS A 109 3.19 -6.16 4.26
CA LYS A 109 2.36 -6.46 5.42
C LYS A 109 2.67 -5.49 6.57
N PRO A 110 1.69 -5.21 7.44
CA PRO A 110 1.93 -4.36 8.61
C PRO A 110 3.12 -4.81 9.44
N ALA A 111 4.01 -3.87 9.73
CA ALA A 111 5.20 -4.07 10.53
C ALA A 111 5.39 -2.89 11.51
N PRO A 112 6.04 -3.11 12.67
CA PRO A 112 6.34 -2.04 13.60
C PRO A 112 7.46 -1.12 13.08
N TYR A 113 7.32 0.17 13.36
CA TYR A 113 8.31 1.21 13.10
C TYR A 113 8.55 2.00 14.39
N ASN A 114 9.81 2.33 14.66
CA ASN A 114 10.16 3.09 15.84
C ASN A 114 9.51 4.48 15.80
N VAL A 115 8.93 4.85 16.94
CA VAL A 115 8.50 6.20 17.24
C VAL A 115 9.61 6.86 18.05
N VAL A 116 9.93 8.11 17.75
CA VAL A 116 10.96 8.89 18.45
C VAL A 116 10.43 10.27 18.86
N LEU A 117 11.06 10.84 19.90
CA LEU A 117 10.86 12.23 20.32
C LEU A 117 11.69 13.18 19.44
N GLU A 118 11.58 14.48 19.70
CA GLU A 118 12.34 15.52 18.97
C GLU A 118 13.86 15.39 19.14
N ASP A 119 14.33 14.77 20.22
CA ASP A 119 15.74 14.51 20.52
C ASP A 119 16.21 13.11 20.07
N ASP A 120 15.45 12.46 19.18
CA ASP A 120 15.66 11.10 18.68
C ASP A 120 15.55 9.98 19.74
N THR A 121 15.11 10.30 20.96
CA THR A 121 14.86 9.28 21.99
C THR A 121 13.72 8.35 21.57
N TYR A 122 13.95 7.04 21.66
CA TYR A 122 12.94 6.02 21.36
C TYR A 122 11.71 6.15 22.27
N LYS A 123 10.52 6.05 21.65
CA LYS A 123 9.22 6.26 22.28
C LYS A 123 8.18 5.25 21.76
N GLY A 124 8.51 3.97 21.82
CA GLY A 124 7.60 2.89 21.42
C GLY A 124 7.56 2.70 19.91
N GLU A 125 6.48 2.09 19.43
CA GLU A 125 6.35 1.70 18.03
C GLU A 125 4.96 1.96 17.46
N ILE A 126 4.93 2.18 16.14
CA ILE A 126 3.71 2.32 15.34
C ILE A 126 3.69 1.28 14.23
N LYS A 127 2.61 0.53 14.10
CA LYS A 127 2.46 -0.56 13.13
C LYS A 127 1.80 -0.08 11.85
N ILE A 128 2.53 -0.14 10.75
CA ILE A 128 2.12 0.39 9.44
C ILE A 128 2.25 -0.67 8.35
N GLY A 129 1.22 -0.82 7.53
CA GLY A 129 1.24 -1.59 6.28
C GLY A 129 1.24 -0.67 5.06
N PHE A 130 1.76 -1.18 3.94
CA PHE A 130 1.81 -0.42 2.69
C PHE A 130 1.29 -1.24 1.53
N ARG A 131 0.63 -0.57 0.60
CA ARG A 131 0.39 -1.10 -0.73
C ARG A 131 0.61 -0.01 -1.74
N PHE A 132 1.41 -0.29 -2.75
CA PHE A 132 1.69 0.66 -3.81
C PHE A 132 1.27 0.07 -5.16
N VAL A 133 0.62 0.88 -5.99
CA VAL A 133 0.20 0.52 -7.35
C VAL A 133 0.72 1.59 -8.32
N ALA A 134 1.50 1.16 -9.31
CA ALA A 134 1.98 2.05 -10.35
C ALA A 134 0.87 2.28 -11.38
N ASN A 135 0.51 3.54 -11.61
CA ASN A 135 -0.37 3.90 -12.71
C ASN A 135 0.47 3.91 -13.98
N LYS A 136 0.33 2.86 -14.79
CA LYS A 136 0.82 2.89 -16.15
C LYS A 136 -0.03 3.91 -16.88
N GLU A 137 0.53 5.07 -17.20
CA GLU A 137 -0.06 5.91 -18.24
C GLU A 137 -0.19 5.02 -19.47
N VAL A 138 -1.41 4.61 -19.80
CA VAL A 138 -1.73 4.13 -21.13
C VAL A 138 -1.54 5.37 -21.99
N THR A 139 -0.34 5.54 -22.54
CA THR A 139 -0.17 6.42 -23.69
C THR A 139 -1.08 5.84 -24.75
N VAL A 140 -2.30 6.38 -24.86
CA VAL A 140 -3.09 6.28 -26.08
C VAL A 140 -2.25 7.05 -27.09
N MET A 141 -1.26 6.37 -27.67
CA MET A 141 -0.72 6.79 -28.95
C MET A 141 -1.94 6.88 -29.84
N ASN A 142 -2.22 8.10 -30.26
CA ASN A 142 -3.28 8.43 -31.18
C ASN A 142 -2.98 7.63 -32.47
N THR A 143 -3.46 6.39 -32.54
CA THR A 143 -3.43 5.58 -33.75
C THR A 143 -4.53 6.14 -34.65
N ARG A 144 -4.34 7.37 -35.12
CA ARG A 144 -5.25 8.08 -36.02
C ARG A 144 -4.54 8.66 -37.25
N GLU A 145 -3.33 8.20 -37.54
CA GLU A 145 -2.66 8.50 -38.82
C GLU A 145 -2.38 7.28 -39.70
N TYR A 146 -3.03 6.13 -39.44
CA TYR A 146 -2.95 4.97 -40.34
C TYR A 146 -4.33 4.50 -40.83
N LEU A 147 -5.22 5.43 -41.16
CA LEU A 147 -6.35 5.17 -42.07
C LEU A 147 -6.51 6.36 -43.04
N ALA A 148 -5.39 6.72 -43.65
CA ALA A 148 -5.32 7.20 -45.03
C ALA A 148 -6.03 6.23 -45.98
N GLU A 149 -7.27 6.53 -46.38
CA GLU A 149 -7.80 6.27 -47.71
C GLU A 149 -8.04 4.80 -48.09
N ASN A 150 -9.31 4.39 -48.03
CA ASN A 150 -9.95 3.50 -49.00
C ASN A 150 -11.47 3.70 -48.92
N ASN A 151 -11.96 4.63 -49.74
CA ASN A 151 -13.38 4.86 -49.97
C ASN A 151 -13.95 3.71 -50.82
N THR A 152 -14.71 2.80 -50.21
CA THR A 152 -15.89 2.20 -50.84
C THR A 152 -16.80 1.56 -49.79
N LYS A 153 -18.07 1.97 -49.76
CA LYS A 153 -19.19 1.33 -49.04
C LYS A 153 -20.35 1.19 -50.04
N PRO A 154 -21.41 0.41 -49.77
CA PRO A 154 -21.61 -0.63 -48.74
C PRO A 154 -22.31 -1.91 -49.26
N ARG A 155 -22.35 -2.99 -48.45
CA ARG A 155 -23.52 -3.90 -48.33
C ARG A 155 -23.29 -4.97 -47.25
N GLY A 156 -24.32 -5.25 -46.45
CA GLY A 156 -24.51 -6.56 -45.81
C GLY A 156 -24.32 -6.62 -44.29
N SER A 157 -25.46 -6.68 -43.60
CA SER A 157 -25.67 -7.04 -42.20
C SER A 157 -24.97 -8.35 -41.79
N ILE A 158 -24.53 -8.44 -40.52
CA ILE A 158 -25.00 -9.42 -39.52
C ILE A 158 -24.28 -9.16 -38.19
N CYS A 159 -25.05 -8.74 -37.18
CA CYS A 159 -24.74 -8.86 -35.74
C CYS A 159 -24.54 -10.32 -35.34
N LYS A 160 -23.54 -10.61 -34.50
CA LYS A 160 -23.33 -11.78 -33.59
C LYS A 160 -21.83 -11.76 -33.18
N THR A 161 -21.34 -11.97 -31.97
CA THR A 161 -21.83 -12.50 -30.69
C THR A 161 -20.79 -12.13 -29.62
N ILE A 162 -21.25 -11.76 -28.43
CA ILE A 162 -20.45 -11.54 -27.21
C ILE A 162 -20.01 -12.89 -26.61
N ALA A 163 -18.86 -12.88 -25.91
CA ALA A 163 -18.36 -13.87 -24.94
C ALA A 163 -17.53 -15.05 -25.46
N SER A 164 -16.20 -14.95 -25.34
CA SER A 164 -15.33 -16.13 -25.10
C SER A 164 -13.93 -15.75 -24.60
N LEU A 165 -13.81 -15.17 -23.39
CA LEU A 165 -12.49 -14.98 -22.75
C LEU A 165 -12.42 -15.45 -21.28
N TRP A 166 -13.39 -16.27 -20.84
CA TRP A 166 -13.42 -16.83 -19.47
C TRP A 166 -13.09 -18.34 -19.40
N LYS A 167 -12.53 -18.94 -20.46
CA LYS A 167 -12.24 -20.40 -20.53
C LYS A 167 -10.77 -20.81 -20.44
N VAL A 168 -9.86 -19.92 -20.05
CA VAL A 168 -8.40 -20.25 -20.00
C VAL A 168 -7.88 -20.49 -18.57
N LEU A 169 -8.75 -20.46 -17.55
CA LEU A 169 -8.36 -20.66 -16.15
C LEU A 169 -8.53 -22.10 -15.60
N TRP A 170 -9.00 -23.07 -16.40
CA TRP A 170 -9.33 -24.44 -15.91
C TRP A 170 -8.58 -25.60 -16.62
N TRP A 171 -7.42 -25.35 -17.24
CA TRP A 171 -6.59 -26.41 -17.89
C TRP A 171 -5.21 -26.60 -17.26
N ARG A 172 -5.13 -26.64 -15.92
CA ARG A 172 -3.91 -27.09 -15.21
C ARG A 172 -4.15 -28.12 -14.09
N PHE A 173 -5.31 -28.77 -14.08
CA PHE A 173 -5.55 -29.93 -13.23
C PHE A 173 -5.82 -31.16 -14.10
N LEU A 174 -5.12 -32.26 -13.77
CA LEU A 174 -5.26 -33.63 -14.26
C LEU A 174 -4.46 -34.00 -15.52
N PHE A 175 -3.21 -34.41 -15.33
CA PHE A 175 -2.73 -35.67 -15.91
C PHE A 175 -1.79 -36.36 -14.91
N CYS A 176 -2.35 -37.31 -14.18
CA CYS A 176 -1.61 -38.44 -13.62
C CYS A 176 -1.36 -39.42 -14.76
N GLN A 177 -0.10 -39.84 -14.96
CA GLN A 177 0.17 -41.24 -15.27
C GLN A 177 1.27 -41.78 -14.36
N ARG A 178 0.93 -42.93 -13.81
CA ARG A 178 1.59 -43.76 -12.82
C ARG A 178 2.20 -44.95 -13.57
N THR A 179 3.38 -45.40 -13.14
CA THR A 179 3.73 -46.81 -12.82
C THR A 179 5.24 -46.82 -12.51
N ASP A 180 5.59 -46.92 -11.22
CA ASP A 180 5.93 -48.15 -10.48
C ASP A 180 7.23 -48.82 -10.94
N SER A 181 8.27 -48.73 -10.10
CA SER A 181 9.22 -49.84 -9.93
C SER A 181 9.60 -49.95 -8.45
N LYS A 182 9.35 -51.14 -7.89
CA LYS A 182 9.84 -51.60 -6.61
C LYS A 182 11.32 -51.97 -6.77
N ASN A 183 12.17 -51.60 -5.81
CA ASN A 183 13.08 -52.60 -5.26
C ASN A 183 13.49 -52.26 -3.83
N LYS A 184 13.29 -53.24 -2.93
CA LYS A 184 13.87 -53.28 -1.58
C LYS A 184 15.17 -54.07 -1.67
N GLN A 185 16.23 -53.62 -1.01
CA GLN A 185 17.20 -54.52 -0.39
C GLN A 185 17.83 -53.86 0.85
N LYS A 186 18.05 -54.70 1.86
CA LYS A 186 18.55 -54.45 3.22
C LYS A 186 20.09 -54.49 3.29
N HIS A 187 20.59 -54.04 4.45
CA HIS A 187 21.90 -54.28 5.10
C HIS A 187 23.06 -53.40 4.61
N SER A 188 23.93 -52.85 5.46
CA SER A 188 24.27 -53.19 6.86
C SER A 188 24.23 -51.99 7.79
#